data_AF-A0A973G5Q0-F1
#
_entry.id   AF-A0A973G5Q0-F1
#
_cell.length_a   1.000
_cell.length_b   1.000
_cell.length_c   1.000
_cell.angle_alpha   90.00
_cell.angle_beta   90.00
_cell.angle_gamma   90.00
#
_symmetry.space_group_name_H-M   'P 1'
#
loop_
_entity.id
_entity.type
_entity.pdbx_description
1 polymer ?
#
loop_
_entity_poly.entity_id
_entity_poly.type
_entity_poly.pdbx_seq_one_letter_code
_entity_poly.pdbx_strand_id
1 'polypeptide(L)'
;MIFNIFGTLAQFERCLIQERTQAGLTAARARGRKGGRPKLSRDDPKVQMAKKMSKNMNISIGEICDTLKISRASYYRYLGL
;
A
#
# COMPACT_ATOMS: atom_id res chain seq x y z
N MET A 1 19.77 -28.27 -26.40
CA MET A 1 18.78 -27.68 -27.33
C MET A 1 17.34 -27.78 -26.81
N ILE A 2 16.86 -28.96 -26.41
CA ILE A 2 15.46 -29.16 -25.97
C ILE A 2 15.07 -28.28 -24.76
N PHE A 3 15.95 -28.13 -23.77
CA PHE A 3 15.72 -27.24 -22.62
C PHE A 3 15.51 -25.77 -23.01
N ASN A 4 16.16 -25.29 -24.07
CA ASN A 4 15.98 -23.91 -24.53
C ASN A 4 14.62 -23.72 -25.20
N ILE A 5 14.14 -24.72 -25.94
CA ILE A 5 12.82 -24.67 -26.60
C ILE A 5 11.70 -24.65 -25.54
N PHE A 6 11.80 -25.49 -24.51
CA PHE A 6 10.84 -25.43 -23.40
C PHE A 6 10.97 -24.14 -22.57
N GLY A 7 12.18 -23.61 -22.42
CA GLY A 7 12.42 -22.31 -21.79
C GLY A 7 11.73 -21.17 -22.54
N THR A 8 11.83 -21.12 -23.88
CA THR A 8 11.18 -20.09 -24.68
C THR A 8 9.66 -20.22 -24.67
N LEU A 9 9.13 -21.45 -24.71
CA LEU A 9 7.69 -21.71 -24.58
C LEU A 9 7.14 -21.29 -23.21
N ALA A 10 7.82 -21.64 -22.12
CA ALA A 10 7.42 -21.23 -20.78
C ALA A 10 7.42 -19.70 -20.62
N GLN A 11 8.39 -19.02 -21.23
CA GLN A 11 8.44 -17.55 -21.23
C GLN A 11 7.28 -16.95 -22.05
N PHE A 12 6.94 -17.55 -23.18
CA PHE A 12 5.80 -17.12 -24.00
C PHE A 12 4.46 -17.25 -23.25
N GLU A 13 4.22 -18.39 -22.60
CA GLU A 13 3.02 -18.59 -21.78
C GLU A 13 2.95 -17.59 -20.62
N ARG A 14 4.07 -17.32 -19.96
CA ARG A 14 4.16 -16.30 -18.90
C ARG A 14 3.79 -14.91 -19.43
N CYS A 15 4.26 -14.53 -20.62
CA CYS A 15 3.90 -13.26 -21.25
C CYS A 15 2.38 -13.17 -21.50
N LEU A 16 1.76 -14.21 -22.06
CA LEU A 16 0.31 -14.24 -22.29
C LEU A 16 -0.52 -14.11 -21.00
N ILE A 17 -0.09 -14.78 -19.92
CA ILE A 17 -0.74 -14.66 -18.61
C ILE A 17 -0.62 -13.23 -18.07
N GLN A 18 0.54 -12.59 -18.21
CA GLN A 18 0.76 -11.21 -17.78
C GLN A 18 -0.11 -10.24 -18.57
N GLU A 19 -0.19 -10.37 -19.88
CA GLU A 19 -1.05 -9.53 -20.74
C GLU A 19 -2.52 -9.62 -20.32
N ARG A 20 -3.03 -10.84 -20.11
CA ARG A 20 -4.40 -11.06 -19.64
C ARG A 20 -4.64 -10.44 -18.26
N THR A 21 -3.67 -10.56 -17.35
CA THR A 21 -3.77 -9.96 -16.02
C THR A 21 -3.81 -8.43 -16.11
N GLN A 22 -2.98 -7.84 -16.95
CA GLN A 22 -2.94 -6.39 -17.14
C GLN A 22 -4.23 -5.86 -17.78
N ALA A 23 -4.79 -6.57 -18.76
CA ALA A 23 -6.09 -6.25 -19.33
C ALA A 23 -7.20 -6.29 -18.27
N GLY A 24 -7.21 -7.32 -17.42
CA GLY A 24 -8.15 -7.45 -16.31
C GLY A 24 -8.01 -6.33 -15.27
N LEU A 25 -6.78 -5.98 -14.88
CA LEU A 25 -6.50 -4.87 -13.97
C LEU A 25 -6.94 -3.52 -14.56
N THR A 26 -6.72 -3.31 -15.86
CA THR A 26 -7.14 -2.09 -16.55
C THR A 26 -8.66 -1.97 -16.57
N ALA A 27 -9.37 -3.05 -16.90
CA ALA A 27 -10.83 -3.09 -16.85
C ALA A 27 -11.37 -2.88 -15.41
N ALA A 28 -10.72 -3.44 -14.39
CA ALA A 28 -11.10 -3.22 -12.99
C ALA A 28 -10.90 -1.76 -12.56
N ARG A 29 -9.79 -1.13 -12.96
CA ARG A 29 -9.52 0.30 -12.71
C ARG A 29 -10.55 1.20 -13.41
N ALA A 30 -10.93 0.88 -14.65
CA ALA A 30 -11.97 1.61 -15.39
C ALA A 30 -13.34 1.55 -14.67
N ARG A 31 -13.65 0.43 -14.00
CA ARG A 31 -14.83 0.30 -13.12
C ARG A 31 -14.67 1.00 -11.76
N GLY A 32 -13.59 1.74 -11.53
CA GLY A 32 -13.35 2.47 -10.28
C GLY A 32 -12.69 1.67 -9.16
N ARG A 33 -12.35 0.38 -9.36
CA ARG A 33 -11.62 -0.38 -8.33
C ARG A 33 -10.16 0.08 -8.26
N LYS A 34 -9.76 0.62 -7.12
CA LYS A 34 -8.35 0.89 -6.77
C LYS A 34 -7.79 -0.30 -6.01
N GLY A 35 -6.98 -1.12 -6.69
CA GLY A 35 -6.23 -2.21 -6.06
C GLY A 35 -5.05 -1.71 -5.20
N GLY A 36 -4.37 -2.64 -4.53
CA GLY A 36 -3.26 -2.36 -3.62
C GLY A 36 -3.68 -2.32 -2.15
N ARG A 37 -2.72 -2.07 -1.25
CA ARG A 37 -2.99 -1.98 0.19
C ARG A 37 -3.89 -0.77 0.48
N PRO A 38 -5.02 -0.92 1.21
CA PRO A 38 -5.85 0.20 1.57
C PRO A 38 -5.03 1.24 2.34
N LYS A 39 -5.17 2.51 1.96
CA LYS A 39 -4.57 3.60 2.72
C LYS A 39 -5.31 3.70 4.05
N LEU A 40 -4.57 3.91 5.14
CA LEU A 40 -5.19 4.27 6.42
C LEU A 40 -5.98 5.57 6.20
N SER A 41 -7.24 5.56 6.58
CA SER A 41 -8.11 6.73 6.42
C SER A 41 -7.65 7.85 7.36
N ARG A 42 -7.95 9.11 7.02
CA ARG A 42 -7.81 10.23 7.96
C ARG A 42 -8.74 10.06 9.17
N ASP A 43 -9.83 9.33 8.95
CA ASP A 43 -10.82 8.98 9.96
C ASP A 43 -10.45 7.73 10.76
N ASP A 44 -9.30 7.12 10.48
CA ASP A 44 -8.85 5.99 11.27
C ASP A 44 -8.68 6.44 12.74
N PRO A 45 -9.23 5.69 13.71
CA PRO A 45 -9.11 6.02 15.13
C PRO A 45 -7.67 6.32 15.56
N LYS A 46 -6.69 5.62 14.96
CA LYS A 46 -5.26 5.82 15.24
C LYS A 46 -4.77 7.19 14.78
N VAL A 47 -5.23 7.66 13.62
CA VAL A 47 -4.87 8.97 13.07
C VAL A 47 -5.52 10.09 13.86
N GLN A 48 -6.79 9.94 14.23
CA GLN A 48 -7.47 10.91 15.08
C GLN A 48 -6.81 11.01 16.47
N MET A 49 -6.44 9.87 17.05
CA MET A 49 -5.78 9.84 18.36
C MET A 49 -4.38 10.45 18.30
N ALA A 50 -3.60 10.17 17.24
CA ALA A 50 -2.33 10.84 16.98
C ALA A 50 -2.49 12.36 16.90
N LYS A 51 -3.53 12.85 16.20
CA LYS A 51 -3.82 14.28 16.06
C LYS A 51 -4.21 14.94 17.39
N LYS A 52 -4.97 14.24 18.25
CA LYS A 52 -5.32 14.72 19.59
C LYS A 52 -4.09 14.75 20.50
N MET A 53 -3.28 13.69 20.51
CA MET A 53 -2.06 13.61 21.30
C MET A 53 -1.02 14.66 20.87
N SER A 54 -0.89 14.92 19.57
CA SER A 54 0.01 15.96 19.05
C SER A 54 -0.39 17.39 19.44
N LYS A 55 -1.67 17.66 19.74
CA LYS A 55 -2.11 18.97 20.24
C LYS A 55 -1.72 19.20 21.70
N ASN A 56 -1.54 18.12 22.46
CA ASN A 56 -1.06 18.21 23.83
C ASN A 56 0.46 18.43 23.78
N MET A 57 0.92 19.65 24.07
CA MET A 57 2.33 20.06 23.97
C MET A 57 3.32 19.28 24.87
N ASN A 58 2.82 18.39 25.72
CA ASN A 58 3.62 17.66 26.73
C ASN A 58 4.01 16.23 26.33
N ILE A 59 3.66 15.73 25.14
CA ILE A 59 3.95 14.34 24.73
C ILE A 59 4.99 14.32 23.61
N SER A 60 6.03 13.51 23.77
CA SER A 60 7.05 13.33 22.72
C SER A 60 6.49 12.56 21.53
N ILE A 61 6.89 12.94 20.32
CA ILE A 61 6.50 12.23 19.07
C ILE A 61 6.88 10.74 19.15
N GLY A 62 7.99 10.41 19.82
CA GLY A 62 8.41 9.02 20.04
C GLY A 62 7.37 8.22 20.83
N GLU A 63 6.94 8.77 21.97
CA GLU A 63 5.95 8.14 22.85
C GLU A 63 4.59 7.97 22.17
N ILE A 64 4.19 8.93 21.33
CA ILE A 64 2.96 8.81 20.52
C ILE A 64 3.07 7.65 19.53
N CYS A 65 4.23 7.50 18.87
CA CYS A 65 4.46 6.41 17.92
C CYS A 65 4.43 5.04 18.61
N ASP A 66 5.03 4.94 19.80
CA ASP A 66 5.10 3.71 20.59
C ASP A 66 3.72 3.32 21.14
N THR A 67 2.97 4.29 21.64
CA THR A 67 1.60 4.10 22.16
C THR A 67 0.64 3.64 21.08
N LEU A 68 0.72 4.24 19.88
CA LEU A 68 -0.16 3.91 18.76
C LEU A 68 0.36 2.75 17.90
N LYS A 69 1.54 2.20 18.21
CA LYS A 69 2.25 1.17 17.44
C LYS A 69 2.33 1.52 15.95
N ILE A 70 2.73 2.75 15.65
CA ILE A 70 2.93 3.25 14.28
C ILE A 70 4.38 3.68 14.08
N SER A 71 4.89 3.54 12.86
CA SER A 71 6.22 4.08 12.53
C SER A 71 6.20 5.61 12.50
N ARG A 72 7.33 6.25 12.82
CA ARG A 72 7.50 7.71 12.67
C ARG A 72 7.16 8.20 11.26
N ALA A 73 7.51 7.41 10.24
CA ALA A 73 7.14 7.71 8.85
C ALA A 73 5.61 7.72 8.63
N SER A 74 4.89 6.79 9.26
CA SER A 74 3.42 6.77 9.22
C SER A 74 2.84 7.99 9.94
N TYR A 75 3.37 8.34 11.11
CA TYR A 75 2.97 9.53 11.86
C TYR A 75 3.06 10.80 11.01
N TYR A 76 4.22 11.08 10.39
CA TYR A 76 4.38 12.25 9.53
C TYR A 76 3.54 12.18 8.26
N ARG A 77 3.37 11.00 7.66
CA ARG A 77 2.54 10.83 6.45
C ARG A 77 1.07 11.21 6.68
N TYR A 78 0.55 11.02 7.88
CA TYR A 78 -0.85 11.32 8.20
C TYR A 78 -1.07 12.72 8.80
N LEU A 79 -0.08 13.30 9.47
CA LEU A 79 -0.19 14.63 10.09
C LEU A 79 0.34 15.77 9.21
N GLY A 80 1.26 15.49 8.28
CA GLY A 80 1.76 16.44 7.28
C GLY A 80 0.89 16.55 6.02
N LEU A 81 -0.32 15.99 6.05
CA LEU A 81 -1.34 16.06 5.01
C LEU A 81 -2.54 16.85 5.52
#